data_AF-W7BHU7-F1
#
_entry.id   AF-W7BHU7-F1
#
_cell.length_a   1.000
_cell.length_b   1.000
_cell.length_c   1.000
_cell.angle_alpha   90.00
_cell.angle_beta   90.00
_cell.angle_gamma   90.00
#
_symmetry.space_group_name_H-M   'P 1'
#
loop_
_entity.id
_entity.type
_entity.pdbx_description
1 polymer ?
#
loop_
_entity_poly.entity_id
_entity_poly.type
_entity_poly.pdbx_seq_one_letter_code
_entity_poly.pdbx_strand_id
1 'polypeptide(L)' 'MNTIQKGDFAVVSGVREPWAPFIGHAAIATTDNWILDMPGYKDGVYTQKDNNRQLQKGAWFDKYKSAWTTVYRLKTSKE' A
#
# COMPACT_ATOMS: atom_id res chain seq x y z
N MET A 1 5.12 -5.37 -14.92
CA MET A 1 3.70 -5.51 -14.57
C MET A 1 3.64 -6.23 -13.23
N ASN A 2 3.35 -5.51 -12.14
CA ASN A 2 3.47 -6.05 -10.79
C ASN A 2 2.29 -7.01 -10.53
N THR A 3 2.59 -8.29 -10.44
CA THR A 3 1.60 -9.38 -10.28
C THR A 3 1.12 -9.48 -8.83
N ILE A 4 0.39 -8.45 -8.38
CA ILE A 4 -0.37 -8.50 -7.13
C ILE A 4 -1.57 -9.45 -7.31
N GLN A 5 -1.91 -10.18 -6.25
CA GLN A 5 -3.09 -11.04 -6.15
C GLN A 5 -3.86 -10.71 -4.86
N LYS A 6 -5.13 -11.09 -4.82
CA LYS A 6 -5.95 -10.98 -3.61
C LYS A 6 -5.23 -11.61 -2.41
N GLY A 7 -5.16 -10.87 -1.31
CA GLY A 7 -4.55 -11.29 -0.05
C GLY A 7 -3.06 -10.95 0.07
N ASP A 8 -2.44 -10.38 -0.96
CA ASP A 8 -1.07 -9.88 -0.86
C ASP A 8 -0.96 -8.68 0.07
N PHE A 9 0.13 -8.65 0.83
CA PHE A 9 0.56 -7.47 1.57
C PHE A 9 1.64 -6.74 0.77
N ALA A 10 1.42 -5.45 0.49
CA ALA A 10 2.41 -4.58 -0.11
C ALA A 10 3.01 -3.70 0.98
N VAL A 11 4.33 -3.77 1.16
CA VAL A 11 5.09 -2.95 2.10
C VAL A 11 5.99 -2.03 1.31
N VAL A 12 5.83 -0.73 1.51
CA VAL A 12 6.64 0.31 0.92
C VAL A 12 7.71 0.73 1.92
N SER A 13 8.97 0.71 1.49
CA SER A 13 10.12 1.20 2.24
C SER A 13 10.85 2.29 1.45
N GLY A 14 11.52 3.20 2.17
CA GLY A 14 12.24 4.31 1.54
C GLY A 14 11.35 5.45 1.05
N VAL A 15 10.10 5.54 1.50
CA VAL A 15 9.29 6.74 1.30
C VAL A 15 9.92 7.88 2.10
N ARG A 16 10.42 8.90 1.40
CA ARG A 16 10.76 10.19 2.03
C ARG A 16 9.51 11.03 2.11
N GLU A 17 8.73 10.84 3.18
CA GLU A 17 7.71 11.81 3.53
C GLU A 17 8.38 13.01 4.23
N PRO A 18 8.05 14.26 3.87
CA PRO A 18 8.65 15.47 4.43
C PRO A 18 8.59 15.58 5.97
N TRP A 19 7.65 14.90 6.62
CA TRP A 19 7.40 14.96 8.07
C TRP A 19 7.94 13.75 8.84
N ALA A 20 8.39 12.70 8.16
CA ALA A 20 8.97 11.56 8.83
C ALA A 20 9.91 10.79 7.90
N PRO A 21 11.24 10.89 8.10
CA PRO A 21 12.18 10.05 7.38
C PRO A 21 11.91 8.61 7.82
N PHE A 22 11.59 7.73 6.86
CA PHE A 22 11.42 6.28 7.03
C PHE A 22 10.11 5.76 7.66
N ILE A 23 8.97 6.44 7.49
CA ILE A 23 7.69 5.75 7.71
C ILE A 23 7.48 4.76 6.56
N GLY A 24 7.68 3.48 6.86
CA GLY A 24 7.22 2.40 5.99
C GLY A 24 5.70 2.44 5.89
N HIS A 25 5.15 2.18 4.70
CA HIS A 25 3.71 2.14 4.48
C HIS A 25 3.28 0.73 4.12
N ALA A 26 2.11 0.29 4.57
CA ALA A 26 1.59 -1.03 4.27
C ALA A 26 0.17 -0.94 3.71
N ALA A 27 -0.11 -1.78 2.72
CA ALA A 27 -1.42 -1.93 2.11
C ALA A 27 -1.72 -3.41 1.83
N ILE A 28 -2.99 -3.75 1.67
CA ILE A 28 -3.43 -5.12 1.38
C ILE A 28 -4.24 -5.15 0.08
N ALA A 29 -3.93 -6.11 -0.80
CA ALA A 29 -4.72 -6.37 -1.99
C ALA A 29 -6.04 -7.05 -1.61
N THR A 30 -7.16 -6.34 -1.77
CA THR A 30 -8.50 -6.89 -1.50
C THR A 30 -9.01 -7.75 -2.65
N THR A 31 -8.47 -7.53 -3.86
CA THR A 31 -8.70 -8.31 -5.08
C THR A 31 -7.42 -8.31 -5.92
N ASP A 32 -7.44 -8.99 -7.07
CA ASP A 32 -6.31 -8.97 -8.02
C ASP A 32 -6.08 -7.59 -8.68
N ASN A 33 -7.00 -6.63 -8.49
CA ASN A 33 -6.94 -5.31 -9.10
C ASN A 33 -7.10 -4.13 -8.12
N TRP A 34 -7.46 -4.39 -6.87
CA TRP A 34 -7.77 -3.35 -5.88
C TRP A 34 -6.92 -3.52 -4.63
N ILE A 35 -6.40 -2.39 -4.15
CA ILE A 35 -5.59 -2.28 -2.94
C ILE A 35 -6.34 -1.43 -1.92
N LEU A 36 -6.53 -1.96 -0.71
CA LEU A 36 -6.94 -1.20 0.45
C LEU A 36 -5.72 -0.49 1.03
N ASP A 37 -5.75 0.84 0.93
CA ASP A 37 -4.71 1.76 1.34
C ASP A 37 -5.15 2.53 2.59
N MET A 38 -4.30 2.54 3.61
CA MET A 38 -4.59 3.22 4.89
C MET A 38 -3.45 4.18 5.28
N PRO A 39 -3.27 5.30 4.56
CA PRO A 39 -2.08 6.15 4.67
C PRO A 39 -1.94 6.93 5.99
N GLY A 40 -2.89 6.81 6.92
CA GLY A 40 -2.86 7.54 8.18
C GLY A 40 -3.30 8.99 8.05
N TYR A 41 -3.38 9.66 9.20
CA TYR A 41 -3.64 11.09 9.29
C TYR A 41 -2.33 11.85 9.04
N LYS A 42 -2.26 12.60 7.95
CA LYS A 42 -1.23 13.62 7.74
C LYS A 42 -1.72 14.90 8.39
N ASP A 43 -0.93 15.52 9.27
CA ASP A 43 -1.14 16.83 9.92
C ASP A 43 -2.12 17.77 9.19
N GLY A 44 -3.43 17.57 9.38
CA GLY A 44 -4.50 18.40 8.82
C GLY A 44 -4.84 18.22 7.32
N VAL A 45 -4.18 17.34 6.56
CA VAL A 45 -4.41 17.20 5.11
C VAL A 45 -5.45 16.13 4.76
N TYR A 46 -5.57 15.08 5.56
CA TYR A 46 -6.59 14.05 5.39
C TYR A 46 -7.46 13.98 6.62
N THR A 47 -8.78 14.05 6.46
CA THR A 47 -9.68 13.93 7.62
C THR A 47 -9.68 12.48 8.13
N GLN A 48 -10.03 12.26 9.40
CA GLN A 48 -10.15 10.91 9.96
C GLN A 48 -11.09 9.99 9.15
N LYS A 49 -12.04 10.59 8.41
CA LYS A 49 -12.97 9.88 7.52
C LYS A 49 -12.32 9.38 6.23
N ASP A 50 -11.20 9.96 5.82
CA ASP A 50 -10.47 9.65 4.57
C ASP A 50 -9.27 8.71 4.78
N ASN A 51 -9.20 8.09 5.96
CA ASN A 51 -8.08 7.23 6.30
C ASN A 51 -8.09 5.91 5.50
N ASN A 52 -9.25 5.42 5.07
CA ASN A 52 -9.36 4.19 4.30
C ASN A 52 -9.76 4.51 2.85
N ARG A 53 -9.01 4.00 1.88
CA ARG A 53 -9.35 4.14 0.46
C ARG A 53 -9.07 2.86 -0.32
N GLN A 54 -9.90 2.59 -1.33
CA GLN A 54 -9.62 1.55 -2.32
C GLN A 54 -9.06 2.20 -3.58
N LEU A 55 -7.84 1.81 -3.96
CA LEU A 55 -7.20 2.25 -5.19
C LEU A 55 -7.07 1.07 -6.14
N GLN A 56 -7.17 1.34 -7.44
CA GLN A 56 -6.71 0.37 -8.43
C GLN A 56 -5.21 0.14 -8.24
N LYS A 57 -4.74 -1.10 -8.40
CA LYS A 57 -3.34 -1.46 -8.16
C LYS A 57 -2.35 -0.57 -8.91
N GLY A 58 -2.67 -0.21 -10.16
CA GLY A 58 -1.84 0.68 -10.98
C GLY A 58 -1.67 2.06 -10.32
N ALA A 59 -2.79 2.71 -9.95
CA ALA A 59 -2.77 4.00 -9.28
C ALA A 59 -2.02 3.96 -7.94
N TRP A 60 -2.12 2.85 -7.19
CA TRP A 60 -1.38 2.69 -5.94
C TRP A 60 0.12 2.55 -6.17
N PHE A 61 0.57 1.72 -7.13
CA PHE A 61 1.99 1.61 -7.48
C PHE A 61 2.55 2.92 -8.05
N ASP A 62 1.78 3.64 -8.85
CA ASP A 62 2.18 4.94 -9.40
C ASP A 62 2.36 5.99 -8.31
N LYS A 63 1.51 5.97 -7.28
CA LYS A 63 1.63 6.84 -6.09
C LYS A 63 2.93 6.61 -5.33
N TYR A 64 3.37 5.35 -5.20
CA TYR A 64 4.58 4.97 -4.45
C TYR A 64 5.80 4.65 -5.35
N LYS A 65 5.76 5.03 -6.63
CA LYS A 65 6.80 4.66 -7.63
C LYS A 65 8.22 5.14 -7.31
N SER A 66 8.36 6.17 -6.47
CA SER A 66 9.65 6.69 -6.02
C SER A 66 10.25 5.92 -4.84
N ALA A 67 9.54 4.92 -4.33
CA ALA A 67 9.92 4.12 -3.18
C ALA A 67 10.04 2.63 -3.56
N TRP A 68 10.68 1.84 -2.71
CA TRP A 68 10.78 0.39 -2.92
C TRP A 68 9.53 -0.28 -2.38
N THR A 69 8.87 -1.09 -3.20
CA THR A 69 7.71 -1.89 -2.76
C THR A 69 8.07 -3.37 -2.75
N THR A 70 7.91 -4.00 -1.60
CA THR A 70 8.02 -5.45 -1.43
C THR A 70 6.61 -6.04 -1.29
N VAL A 71 6.33 -7.11 -2.04
CA VAL A 71 5.05 -7.83 -1.97
C VAL A 71 5.26 -9.14 -1.22
N TYR A 72 4.50 -9.34 -0.15
CA TYR A 72 4.46 -10.57 0.62
C TYR A 72 3.15 -11.30 0.33
N ARG A 73 3.26 -12.58 -0.01
CA ARG A 73 2.11 -13.48 -0.19
C ARG A 73 2.22 -14.61 0.81
N LEU A 74 1.15 -14.85 1.55
CA LEU A 74 1.06 -16.05 2.39
C LEU A 74 1.05 -17.28 1.47
N LYS A 75 1.97 -18.20 1.71
CA LYS A 75 1.97 -19.50 1.02
C LYS A 75 0.78 -20.29 1.55
N THR A 76 -0.21 -20.53 0.71
CA THR A 76 -1.28 -21.47 1.05
C THR A 76 -0.71 -22.88 0.95
N SER A 77 -0.57 -23.60 2.06
CA SER A 77 -0.42 -25.05 2.04
C SER A 77 -1.78 -25.65 1.68
N LYS A 78 -1.97 -25.98 0.41
CA LYS A 78 -2.87 -27.09 0.07
C LYS A 78 -1.99 -28.34 0.09
N GLU A 79 -1.96 -29.02 1.22
CA GLU A 79 -1.77 -30.47 1.22
C GLU A 79 -3.03 -31.12 0.65
#